data_AF-A0A9D6RYN5-F1
#
_entry.id   AF-A0A9D6RYN5-F1
#
_cell.length_a   1.000
_cell.length_b   1.000
_cell.length_c   1.000
_cell.angle_alpha   90.00
_cell.angle_beta   90.00
_cell.angle_gamma   90.00
#
_symmetry.space_group_name_H-M   'P 1'
#
loop_
_entity.id
_entity.type
_entity.pdbx_description
1 polymer ?
#
loop_
_entity_poly.entity_id
_entity_poly.type
_entity_poly.pdbx_seq_one_letter_code
_entity_poly.pdbx_strand_id
1 'polypeptide(L)'
;MGRTALALILALVAIAGAQEAQETVLSALSGLEVRASGQVPGFGANRAVDGNLATSWFTDAGASGTYRLELLFPEPVVVTQVQLRGNREFATGFNLTRARIEFLDTTGNVVLAQEVDLSPPRFDLDLDINLVRALSAVHLVGLTTEGRTVAGLAELTVLGRSGVAASLVPTDADGDGLPNFLDTDSDGDGIDDAAEGLQDADGDMVPNYLDTDSDGDSLSDSLEATRDPDGDGLPNYLDPDSDGDGIDDAAEGLQDADGDSLPAYLDLDADGDGIDDTMEGTTDTDGDAVPNFLDPDSDGDGIPDALEVLGEPDPDADGLPNYLDTDSDGDGISDRDEGVGDTDDDTVPNFLDLDSDGDGNTDTPAPGRLDSDSDGLWDDIEGDSDPDSDRLPNSLDPDSDGDGVNDRDEGTGDADGDGVPNFLDLDSDGDGISDHDEAGRL
;
A
#
# COMPACT_ATOMS: atom_id res chain seq x y z
N MET A 1 8.54 -26.86 40.03
CA MET A 1 7.45 -26.65 41.00
C MET A 1 6.77 -25.36 40.60
N GLY A 2 5.76 -25.43 39.72
CA GLY A 2 4.35 -25.35 40.14
C GLY A 2 3.98 -23.88 40.41
N ARG A 3 3.27 -23.20 39.51
CA ARG A 3 1.80 -23.25 39.34
C ARG A 3 1.46 -22.63 37.97
N THR A 4 0.96 -23.38 36.99
CA THR A 4 -0.46 -23.68 36.72
C THR A 4 -1.36 -22.45 36.51
N ALA A 5 -1.91 -22.42 35.29
CA ALA A 5 -3.27 -22.06 34.89
C ALA A 5 -3.49 -20.65 34.32
N LEU A 6 -3.96 -20.67 33.07
CA LEU A 6 -5.03 -19.81 32.58
C LEU A 6 -4.66 -18.36 32.19
N ALA A 7 -3.95 -18.22 31.08
CA ALA A 7 -4.20 -17.12 30.14
C ALA A 7 -4.46 -17.71 28.73
N LEU A 8 -5.15 -18.85 28.72
CA LEU A 8 -5.88 -19.38 27.58
C LEU A 8 -7.29 -18.80 27.71
N ILE A 9 -7.47 -17.53 27.32
CA ILE A 9 -8.71 -16.77 27.04
C ILE A 9 -8.22 -15.34 26.71
N LEU A 10 -7.74 -15.13 25.49
CA LEU A 10 -7.88 -13.88 24.74
C LEU A 10 -7.45 -14.01 23.26
N ALA A 11 -7.32 -15.22 22.72
CA ALA A 11 -7.29 -15.46 21.27
C ALA A 11 -8.72 -15.44 20.68
N LEU A 12 -9.51 -14.43 21.06
CA LEU A 12 -10.93 -14.34 20.71
C LEU A 12 -11.38 -12.90 20.45
N VAL A 13 -10.50 -12.02 19.96
CA VAL A 13 -10.88 -10.74 19.34
C VAL A 13 -9.79 -10.35 18.35
N ALA A 14 -9.93 -10.77 17.08
CA ALA A 14 -9.37 -10.12 15.88
C ALA A 14 -9.85 -10.86 14.63
N ILE A 15 -11.17 -11.06 14.53
CA ILE A 15 -11.85 -11.10 13.23
C ILE A 15 -12.47 -9.71 13.14
N ALA A 16 -11.67 -8.72 12.75
CA ALA A 16 -12.11 -7.33 12.70
C ALA A 16 -11.52 -6.61 11.47
N GLY A 17 -11.50 -7.26 10.30
CA GLY A 17 -11.23 -6.61 9.00
C GLY A 17 -12.41 -6.70 8.03
N ALA A 18 -13.23 -7.75 8.09
CA ALA A 18 -14.46 -7.81 7.30
C ALA A 18 -15.60 -7.18 8.10
N GLN A 19 -15.82 -5.87 7.90
CA GLN A 19 -17.07 -5.12 8.16
C GLN A 19 -18.08 -5.94 8.97
N GLU A 20 -18.10 -5.81 10.31
CA GLU A 20 -18.87 -6.68 11.23
C GLU A 20 -20.22 -7.10 10.61
N ALA A 21 -20.23 -8.25 9.95
CA ALA A 21 -21.41 -8.68 9.22
C ALA A 21 -22.44 -9.03 10.27
N GLN A 22 -23.49 -8.20 10.37
CA GLN A 22 -24.56 -8.36 11.36
C GLN A 22 -25.05 -9.80 11.35
N GLU A 23 -25.10 -10.42 12.54
CA GLU A 23 -25.68 -11.76 12.67
C GLU A 23 -27.10 -11.76 12.10
N THR A 24 -27.32 -12.64 11.13
CA THR A 24 -28.60 -12.82 10.46
C THR A 24 -29.32 -14.03 11.05
N VAL A 25 -30.64 -13.95 11.15
CA VAL A 25 -31.47 -15.11 11.49
C VAL A 25 -31.60 -16.02 10.28
N LEU A 26 -30.69 -16.98 10.15
CA LEU A 26 -30.61 -17.91 9.03
C LEU A 26 -31.85 -18.81 8.92
N SER A 27 -32.50 -19.10 10.06
CA SER A 27 -33.76 -19.84 10.10
C SER A 27 -34.96 -19.07 9.50
N ALA A 28 -34.79 -17.79 9.15
CA ALA A 28 -35.81 -16.97 8.50
C ALA A 28 -35.53 -16.71 7.00
N LEU A 29 -34.50 -17.34 6.41
CA LEU A 29 -34.13 -17.13 5.02
C LEU A 29 -35.24 -17.54 4.05
N SER A 30 -35.44 -16.70 3.02
CA SER A 30 -36.32 -17.04 1.90
C SER A 30 -35.77 -18.26 1.16
N GLY A 31 -36.56 -19.33 1.10
CA GLY A 31 -36.15 -20.59 0.46
C GLY A 31 -35.56 -21.64 1.41
N LEU A 32 -35.47 -21.36 2.72
CA LEU A 32 -35.16 -22.38 3.72
C LEU A 32 -36.16 -23.55 3.62
N GLU A 33 -35.65 -24.76 3.47
CA GLU A 33 -36.46 -25.97 3.51
C GLU A 33 -36.43 -26.58 4.92
N VAL A 34 -37.62 -26.82 5.50
CA VAL A 34 -37.75 -27.42 6.82
C VAL A 34 -38.43 -28.78 6.70
N ARG A 35 -37.73 -29.84 7.10
CA ARG A 35 -38.24 -31.22 7.10
C ARG A 35 -38.35 -31.78 8.51
N ALA A 36 -39.33 -32.64 8.73
CA ALA A 36 -39.51 -33.36 9.98
C ALA A 36 -39.70 -34.85 9.73
N SER A 37 -39.23 -35.71 10.65
CA SER A 37 -39.34 -37.17 10.53
C SER A 37 -40.79 -37.68 10.57
N GLY A 38 -41.67 -36.97 11.28
CA GLY A 38 -43.09 -37.28 11.41
C GLY A 38 -43.95 -36.03 11.28
N GLN A 39 -45.25 -36.23 11.06
CA GLN A 39 -46.22 -35.13 11.01
C GLN A 39 -47.35 -35.38 11.98
N VAL A 40 -47.50 -34.48 12.96
CA VAL A 40 -48.69 -34.43 13.81
C VAL A 40 -49.69 -33.46 13.17
N PRO A 41 -50.92 -33.90 12.86
CA PRO A 41 -51.91 -33.04 12.20
C PRO A 41 -52.14 -31.73 12.95
N GLY A 42 -51.93 -30.60 12.28
CA GLY A 42 -52.06 -29.25 12.84
C GLY A 42 -50.77 -28.66 13.41
N PHE A 43 -49.68 -29.42 13.53
CA PHE A 43 -48.42 -29.01 14.15
C PHE A 43 -47.22 -29.23 13.22
N GLY A 44 -47.28 -28.65 12.02
CA GLY A 44 -46.24 -28.82 10.99
C GLY A 44 -44.87 -28.24 11.36
N ALA A 45 -43.83 -28.68 10.65
CA ALA A 45 -42.43 -28.37 10.93
C ALA A 45 -42.09 -26.87 10.90
N ASN A 46 -42.76 -26.10 10.04
CA ASN A 46 -42.52 -24.65 9.93
C ASN A 46 -42.83 -23.87 11.23
N ARG A 47 -43.63 -24.44 12.15
CA ARG A 47 -43.87 -23.85 13.47
C ARG A 47 -42.62 -23.83 14.36
N ALA A 48 -41.57 -24.55 13.98
CA ALA A 48 -40.31 -24.57 14.72
C ALA A 48 -39.37 -23.42 14.31
N VAL A 49 -39.69 -22.63 13.29
CA VAL A 49 -38.80 -21.58 12.75
C VAL A 49 -39.57 -20.31 12.38
N ASP A 50 -40.81 -20.16 12.86
CA ASP A 50 -41.67 -19.03 12.50
C ASP A 50 -41.53 -17.83 13.45
N GLY A 51 -40.66 -17.93 14.46
CA GLY A 51 -40.44 -16.91 15.48
C GLY A 51 -41.58 -16.79 16.49
N ASN A 52 -42.64 -17.60 16.39
CA ASN A 52 -43.80 -17.51 17.27
C ASN A 52 -43.68 -18.47 18.45
N LEU A 53 -43.11 -17.97 19.54
CA LEU A 53 -42.94 -18.73 20.79
C LEU A 53 -44.25 -19.18 21.45
N ALA A 54 -45.43 -18.72 21.01
CA ALA A 54 -46.71 -19.16 21.54
C ALA A 54 -47.21 -20.47 20.91
N THR A 55 -46.66 -20.86 19.75
CA THR A 55 -46.97 -22.11 19.06
C THR A 55 -45.84 -23.12 19.24
N SER A 56 -46.11 -24.39 18.96
CA SER A 56 -45.05 -25.40 18.96
C SER A 56 -45.18 -26.38 17.80
N TRP A 57 -44.02 -26.81 17.29
CA TRP A 57 -43.92 -27.97 16.43
C TRP A 57 -43.98 -29.24 17.27
N PHE A 58 -44.70 -30.25 16.78
CA PHE A 58 -44.67 -31.60 17.35
C PHE A 58 -44.44 -32.63 16.27
N THR A 59 -43.63 -33.63 16.59
CA THR A 59 -43.37 -34.78 15.73
C THR A 59 -43.48 -36.07 16.52
N ASP A 60 -44.01 -37.11 15.88
CA ASP A 60 -43.74 -38.48 16.30
C ASP A 60 -42.37 -38.92 15.74
N ALA A 61 -41.95 -40.14 16.09
CA ALA A 61 -40.68 -40.69 15.64
C ALA A 61 -40.67 -41.08 14.14
N GLY A 62 -41.82 -40.96 13.45
CA GLY A 62 -41.96 -41.28 12.04
C GLY A 62 -41.53 -42.70 11.66
N ALA A 63 -41.21 -42.89 10.38
CA ALA A 63 -40.65 -44.14 9.87
C ALA A 63 -39.17 -44.33 10.24
N SER A 64 -38.46 -43.25 10.60
CA SER A 64 -37.04 -43.27 10.97
C SER A 64 -36.79 -43.75 12.40
N GLY A 65 -37.84 -43.82 13.24
CA GLY A 65 -37.71 -44.18 14.65
C GLY A 65 -37.04 -43.09 15.50
N THR A 66 -36.89 -41.88 14.98
CA THR A 66 -36.22 -40.74 15.61
C THR A 66 -37.05 -39.47 15.44
N TYR A 67 -37.05 -38.60 16.45
CA TYR A 67 -37.67 -37.28 16.37
C TYR A 67 -36.69 -36.35 15.65
N ARG A 68 -36.88 -36.01 14.39
CA ARG A 68 -35.90 -35.22 13.62
C ARG A 68 -36.54 -33.98 13.03
N LEU A 69 -35.82 -32.86 13.10
CA LEU A 69 -36.05 -31.64 12.36
C LEU A 69 -34.79 -31.33 11.54
N GLU A 70 -34.94 -31.02 10.27
CA GLU A 70 -33.85 -30.69 9.34
C GLU A 70 -34.10 -29.31 8.77
N LEU A 71 -33.14 -28.40 8.94
CA LEU A 71 -33.10 -27.08 8.33
C LEU A 71 -32.08 -27.15 7.20
N LEU A 72 -32.53 -27.08 5.95
CA LEU A 72 -31.67 -27.09 4.77
C LEU A 72 -31.59 -25.67 4.22
N PHE A 73 -30.38 -25.11 4.22
CA PHE A 73 -30.16 -23.74 3.79
C PHE A 73 -30.15 -23.66 2.25
N PRO A 74 -30.74 -22.60 1.67
CA PRO A 74 -30.79 -22.42 0.21
C PRO A 74 -29.41 -22.10 -0.40
N GLU A 75 -28.47 -21.64 0.44
CA GLU A 75 -27.08 -21.35 0.11
C GLU A 75 -26.18 -21.72 1.29
N PRO A 76 -24.85 -21.87 1.10
CA PRO A 76 -23.94 -22.15 2.22
C PRO A 76 -23.91 -21.00 3.23
N VAL A 77 -23.88 -21.35 4.52
CA VAL A 77 -23.92 -20.39 5.64
C VAL A 77 -22.85 -20.70 6.68
N VAL A 78 -22.42 -19.69 7.43
CA VAL A 78 -21.65 -19.88 8.68
C VAL A 78 -22.61 -19.73 9.85
N VAL A 79 -22.61 -20.68 10.78
CA VAL A 79 -23.48 -20.65 11.97
C VAL A 79 -22.67 -20.27 13.20
N THR A 80 -23.09 -19.23 13.90
CA THR A 80 -22.45 -18.72 15.13
C THR A 80 -23.20 -19.14 16.38
N GLN A 81 -24.52 -19.31 16.30
CA GLN A 81 -25.33 -19.73 17.44
C GLN A 81 -26.55 -20.53 17.01
N VAL A 82 -26.94 -21.50 17.85
CA VAL A 82 -28.23 -22.18 17.77
C VAL A 82 -29.02 -21.96 19.05
N GLN A 83 -30.24 -21.46 18.91
CA GLN A 83 -31.17 -21.27 20.02
C GLN A 83 -32.31 -22.27 19.92
N LEU A 84 -32.60 -22.95 21.03
CA LEU A 84 -33.75 -23.83 21.19
C LEU A 84 -34.68 -23.23 22.25
N ARG A 85 -35.96 -23.21 21.95
CA ARG A 85 -37.03 -22.85 22.89
C ARG A 85 -37.96 -24.04 23.03
N GLY A 86 -38.11 -24.53 24.25
CA GLY A 86 -38.97 -25.68 24.52
C GLY A 86 -40.44 -25.40 24.22
N ASN A 87 -41.25 -26.45 24.11
CA ASN A 87 -42.67 -26.29 23.79
C ASN A 87 -43.37 -25.36 24.79
N ARG A 88 -44.27 -24.51 24.27
CA ARG A 88 -45.06 -23.53 25.04
C ARG A 88 -46.56 -23.77 24.96
N GLU A 89 -47.01 -24.60 24.02
CA GLU A 89 -48.43 -24.83 23.76
C GLU A 89 -49.07 -25.78 24.79
N PHE A 90 -48.28 -26.71 25.35
CA PHE A 90 -48.75 -27.63 26.40
C PHE A 90 -47.84 -27.65 27.63
N ALA A 91 -48.47 -27.66 28.81
CA ALA A 91 -47.75 -27.57 30.09
C ALA A 91 -46.92 -28.81 30.46
N THR A 92 -47.26 -30.00 29.94
CA THR A 92 -46.52 -31.25 30.22
C THR A 92 -46.62 -32.26 29.07
N GLY A 93 -45.60 -33.09 28.92
CA GLY A 93 -45.62 -34.38 28.21
C GLY A 93 -45.15 -34.34 26.77
N PHE A 94 -44.77 -33.19 26.24
CA PHE A 94 -44.36 -33.05 24.83
C PHE A 94 -42.98 -32.43 24.65
N ASN A 95 -42.29 -32.06 25.73
CA ASN A 95 -40.97 -31.46 25.59
C ASN A 95 -39.94 -32.50 25.13
N LEU A 96 -39.08 -32.06 24.21
CA LEU A 96 -37.80 -32.72 23.97
C LEU A 96 -36.90 -32.49 25.19
N THR A 97 -36.35 -33.56 25.77
CA THR A 97 -35.54 -33.48 27.00
C THR A 97 -34.06 -33.71 26.77
N ARG A 98 -33.69 -34.40 25.68
CA ARG A 98 -32.32 -34.45 25.16
C ARG A 98 -32.35 -34.47 23.65
N ALA A 99 -31.37 -33.82 23.04
CA ALA A 99 -31.21 -33.79 21.60
C ALA A 99 -29.74 -33.90 21.20
N ARG A 100 -29.50 -34.24 19.94
CA ARG A 100 -28.22 -34.08 19.25
C ARG A 100 -28.41 -33.11 18.11
N ILE A 101 -27.64 -32.03 18.09
CA ILE A 101 -27.61 -31.07 16.99
C ILE A 101 -26.45 -31.47 16.07
N GLU A 102 -26.71 -31.69 14.80
CA GLU A 102 -25.71 -32.04 13.79
C GLU A 102 -25.59 -30.90 12.78
N PHE A 103 -24.37 -30.49 12.48
CA PHE A 103 -24.04 -29.47 11.50
C PHE A 103 -23.42 -30.17 10.29
N LEU A 104 -23.94 -29.91 9.10
CA LEU A 104 -23.53 -30.60 7.87
C LEU A 104 -22.86 -29.64 6.90
N ASP A 105 -21.72 -30.05 6.34
CA ASP A 105 -21.06 -29.32 5.26
C ASP A 105 -21.82 -29.44 3.94
N THR A 106 -21.37 -28.69 2.93
CA THR A 106 -21.93 -28.64 1.58
C THR A 106 -21.88 -29.98 0.83
N THR A 107 -21.13 -30.96 1.33
CA THR A 107 -21.08 -32.33 0.79
C THR A 107 -22.03 -33.29 1.51
N GLY A 108 -22.71 -32.81 2.57
CA GLY A 108 -23.65 -33.58 3.38
C GLY A 108 -23.01 -34.38 4.51
N ASN A 109 -21.73 -34.14 4.84
CA ASN A 109 -21.07 -34.80 5.96
C ASN A 109 -21.31 -34.04 7.26
N VAL A 110 -21.51 -34.77 8.36
CA VAL A 110 -21.61 -34.17 9.69
C VAL A 110 -20.22 -33.72 10.14
N VAL A 111 -20.03 -32.42 10.29
CA VAL A 111 -18.76 -31.79 10.66
C VAL A 111 -18.67 -31.42 12.14
N LEU A 112 -19.83 -31.23 12.78
CA LEU A 112 -19.95 -31.06 14.22
C LEU A 112 -21.24 -31.74 14.68
N ALA A 113 -21.19 -32.42 15.82
CA ALA A 113 -22.39 -32.96 16.47
C ALA A 113 -22.32 -32.72 17.98
N GLN A 114 -23.31 -32.04 18.54
CA GLN A 114 -23.37 -31.71 19.96
C GLN A 114 -24.62 -32.31 20.59
N GLU A 115 -24.45 -33.13 21.63
CA GLU A 115 -25.58 -33.53 22.47
C GLU A 115 -25.90 -32.43 23.49
N VAL A 116 -27.18 -32.14 23.65
CA VAL A 116 -27.70 -31.10 24.52
C VAL A 116 -28.77 -31.64 25.46
N ASP A 117 -28.78 -31.12 26.69
CA ASP A 117 -29.78 -31.42 27.70
C ASP A 117 -30.82 -30.29 27.75
N LEU A 118 -32.09 -30.66 27.61
CA LEU A 118 -33.27 -29.78 27.62
C LEU A 118 -34.23 -30.20 28.75
N SER A 119 -33.72 -30.88 29.77
CA SER A 119 -34.53 -31.38 30.88
C SER A 119 -35.11 -30.24 31.75
N PRO A 120 -36.24 -30.47 32.45
CA PRO A 120 -36.81 -29.48 33.38
C PRO A 120 -35.77 -29.00 34.42
N PRO A 121 -35.83 -27.73 34.88
CA PRO A 121 -36.90 -26.76 34.66
C PRO A 121 -36.69 -25.84 33.46
N ARG A 122 -35.59 -25.96 32.70
CA ARG A 122 -35.29 -25.08 31.57
C ARG A 122 -35.24 -25.89 30.28
N PHE A 123 -36.29 -25.73 29.48
CA PHE A 123 -36.42 -26.36 28.17
C PHE A 123 -35.82 -25.52 27.04
N ASP A 124 -35.09 -24.46 27.39
CA ASP A 124 -34.47 -23.52 26.46
C ASP A 124 -32.95 -23.62 26.57
N LEU A 125 -32.29 -23.41 25.44
CA LEU A 125 -30.84 -23.46 25.32
C LEU A 125 -30.40 -22.44 24.28
N ASP A 126 -29.32 -21.74 24.59
CA ASP A 126 -28.52 -21.03 23.60
C ASP A 126 -27.17 -21.74 23.54
N LEU A 127 -26.77 -22.14 22.35
CA LEU A 127 -25.53 -22.87 22.10
C LEU A 127 -24.69 -22.07 21.12
N ASP A 128 -23.58 -21.52 21.62
CA ASP A 128 -22.58 -20.87 20.79
C ASP A 128 -21.80 -21.90 19.99
N ILE A 129 -21.59 -21.62 18.70
CA ILE A 129 -20.98 -22.50 17.73
C ILE A 129 -19.69 -21.85 17.24
N ASN A 130 -18.56 -22.39 17.66
CA ASN A 130 -17.23 -21.96 17.22
C ASN A 130 -16.77 -22.75 16.00
N LEU A 131 -17.62 -22.83 14.98
CA LEU A 131 -17.31 -23.60 13.78
C LEU A 131 -16.96 -22.67 12.62
N VAL A 132 -15.72 -22.72 12.18
CA VAL A 132 -15.21 -21.96 11.03
C VAL A 132 -15.29 -22.85 9.79
N ARG A 133 -16.49 -23.04 9.23
CA ARG A 133 -16.75 -23.62 7.88
C ARG A 133 -18.17 -23.35 7.40
N ALA A 134 -18.35 -23.37 6.08
CA ALA A 134 -19.65 -23.28 5.45
C ALA A 134 -20.48 -24.56 5.66
N LEU A 135 -21.76 -24.37 5.99
CA LEU A 135 -22.74 -25.42 6.27
C LEU A 135 -23.88 -25.36 5.27
N SER A 136 -24.42 -26.51 4.89
CA SER A 136 -25.65 -26.61 4.08
C SER A 136 -26.87 -27.02 4.89
N ALA A 137 -26.69 -27.58 6.08
CA ALA A 137 -27.83 -27.96 6.92
C ALA A 137 -27.49 -28.01 8.42
N VAL A 138 -28.54 -27.82 9.23
CA VAL A 138 -28.57 -28.14 10.67
C VAL A 138 -29.66 -29.16 10.92
N HIS A 139 -29.32 -30.27 11.58
CA HIS A 139 -30.30 -31.26 12.02
C HIS A 139 -30.43 -31.23 13.54
N LEU A 140 -31.67 -31.22 14.04
CA LEU A 140 -31.99 -31.53 15.42
C LEU A 140 -32.52 -32.96 15.52
N VAL A 141 -31.81 -33.81 16.23
CA VAL A 141 -32.18 -35.21 16.47
C VAL A 141 -32.55 -35.39 17.93
N GLY A 142 -33.84 -35.53 18.20
CA GLY A 142 -34.36 -35.81 19.52
C GLY A 142 -34.01 -37.20 20.02
N LEU A 143 -33.39 -37.25 21.21
CA LEU A 143 -32.93 -38.48 21.86
C LEU A 143 -33.92 -38.97 22.92
N THR A 144 -34.45 -38.05 23.72
CA THR A 144 -35.45 -38.35 24.77
C THR A 144 -36.54 -37.29 24.85
N THR A 145 -37.72 -37.69 25.34
CA THR A 145 -38.89 -36.83 25.55
C THR A 145 -39.44 -37.03 26.96
N GLU A 146 -40.40 -36.20 27.39
CA GLU A 146 -41.11 -36.33 28.68
C GLU A 146 -42.04 -37.56 28.79
N GLY A 147 -41.68 -38.70 28.17
CA GLY A 147 -42.38 -39.97 28.35
C GLY A 147 -43.57 -40.20 27.44
N ARG A 148 -43.70 -39.42 26.34
CA ARG A 148 -44.68 -39.66 25.27
C ARG A 148 -44.00 -40.03 23.95
N THR A 149 -44.78 -40.60 23.04
CA THR A 149 -44.35 -40.96 21.67
C THR A 149 -44.25 -39.76 20.72
N VAL A 150 -44.30 -38.54 21.26
CA VAL A 150 -44.27 -37.27 20.52
C VAL A 150 -43.31 -36.33 21.25
N ALA A 151 -42.50 -35.62 20.48
CA ALA A 151 -41.59 -34.57 20.93
C ALA A 151 -41.99 -33.23 20.30
N GLY A 152 -41.64 -32.13 20.94
CA GLY A 152 -41.87 -30.80 20.41
C GLY A 152 -41.03 -29.73 21.06
N LEU A 153 -40.95 -28.62 20.33
CA LEU A 153 -40.29 -27.38 20.70
C LEU A 153 -41.07 -26.20 20.11
N ALA A 154 -40.91 -25.03 20.71
CA ALA A 154 -41.51 -23.80 20.23
C ALA A 154 -40.71 -23.16 19.10
N GLU A 155 -39.38 -23.10 19.23
CA GLU A 155 -38.53 -22.46 18.22
C GLU A 155 -37.12 -23.08 18.17
N LEU A 156 -36.57 -23.20 16.97
CA LEU A 156 -35.18 -23.46 16.63
C LEU A 156 -34.68 -22.28 15.79
N THR A 157 -33.94 -21.38 16.42
CA THR A 157 -33.31 -20.25 15.75
C THR A 157 -31.87 -20.59 15.41
N VAL A 158 -31.45 -20.29 14.19
CA VAL A 158 -30.04 -20.40 13.78
C VAL A 158 -29.55 -19.00 13.43
N LEU A 159 -28.50 -18.54 14.10
CA LEU A 159 -27.86 -17.26 13.86
C LEU A 159 -26.53 -17.47 13.13
N GLY A 160 -26.19 -16.54 12.25
CA GLY A 160 -24.92 -16.57 11.54
C GLY A 160 -24.90 -15.68 10.30
N ARG A 161 -24.11 -16.08 9.29
CA ARG A 161 -23.87 -15.30 8.07
C ARG A 161 -24.26 -16.12 6.83
N SER A 162 -24.98 -15.47 5.90
CA SER A 162 -25.41 -16.05 4.61
C SER A 162 -24.48 -15.61 3.48
N GLY A 163 -24.38 -16.40 2.40
CA GLY A 163 -23.59 -16.03 1.22
C GLY A 163 -22.08 -16.23 1.35
N VAL A 164 -21.63 -17.03 2.32
CA VAL A 164 -20.20 -17.33 2.51
C VAL A 164 -19.83 -18.47 1.55
N ALA A 165 -18.89 -18.23 0.62
CA ALA A 165 -18.44 -19.26 -0.32
C ALA A 165 -17.91 -20.50 0.43
N ALA A 166 -18.11 -21.70 -0.14
CA ALA A 166 -17.79 -23.00 0.47
C ALA A 166 -16.28 -23.27 0.67
N SER A 167 -15.42 -22.26 0.58
CA SER A 167 -13.99 -22.36 0.71
C SER A 167 -13.57 -21.59 1.96
N LEU A 168 -13.49 -22.29 3.09
CA LEU A 168 -12.58 -21.91 4.16
C LEU A 168 -11.38 -22.84 4.05
N VAL A 169 -10.65 -22.72 2.94
CA VAL A 169 -9.21 -22.95 3.02
C VAL A 169 -8.74 -21.88 4.00
N PRO A 170 -8.06 -22.25 5.09
CA PRO A 170 -7.37 -21.25 5.89
C PRO A 170 -6.56 -20.34 4.96
N THR A 171 -6.50 -19.04 5.24
CA THR A 171 -5.60 -18.17 4.49
C THR A 171 -4.19 -18.74 4.55
N ASP A 172 -3.54 -18.70 3.40
CA ASP A 172 -2.23 -19.23 3.03
C ASP A 172 -1.71 -18.12 2.10
N ALA A 173 -1.05 -17.14 2.70
CA ALA A 173 -0.78 -15.83 2.08
C ALA A 173 0.32 -15.97 1.01
N ASP A 174 1.38 -16.70 1.31
CA ASP A 174 2.48 -17.00 0.37
C ASP A 174 2.18 -18.18 -0.59
N GLY A 175 1.21 -19.03 -0.26
CA GLY A 175 0.80 -20.16 -1.08
C GLY A 175 1.75 -21.37 -0.99
N ASP A 176 2.58 -21.48 0.05
CA ASP A 176 3.51 -22.60 0.22
C ASP A 176 2.80 -23.92 0.65
N GLY A 177 1.53 -23.80 1.04
CA GLY A 177 0.67 -24.90 1.48
C GLY A 177 0.57 -25.08 2.99
N LEU A 178 1.21 -24.22 3.78
CA LEU A 178 0.99 -24.03 5.20
C LEU A 178 0.00 -22.88 5.40
N PRO A 179 -1.08 -23.10 6.18
CA PRO A 179 -1.91 -22.00 6.62
C PRO A 179 -1.15 -21.00 7.49
N ASN A 180 -1.39 -19.69 7.34
CA ASN A 180 -0.72 -18.61 8.11
C ASN A 180 -0.65 -18.90 9.62
N PHE A 181 -1.71 -19.46 10.22
CA PHE A 181 -1.72 -19.78 11.67
C PHE A 181 -0.78 -20.93 12.10
N LEU A 182 -0.17 -21.64 11.14
CA LEU A 182 0.84 -22.68 11.31
C LEU A 182 2.14 -22.33 10.60
N ASP A 183 2.17 -21.26 9.82
CA ASP A 183 3.37 -20.75 9.21
C ASP A 183 4.23 -20.02 10.24
N THR A 184 5.51 -19.91 9.95
CA THR A 184 6.45 -19.07 10.68
C THR A 184 6.86 -17.82 9.90
N ASP A 185 6.52 -17.77 8.61
CA ASP A 185 6.82 -16.73 7.63
C ASP A 185 5.63 -16.71 6.65
N SER A 186 4.55 -16.05 7.05
CA SER A 186 3.21 -16.27 6.47
C SER A 186 3.02 -15.60 5.09
N ASP A 187 3.74 -14.55 4.79
CA ASP A 187 3.79 -13.85 3.49
C ASP A 187 5.00 -14.25 2.63
N GLY A 188 5.99 -14.93 3.21
CA GLY A 188 7.08 -15.56 2.48
C GLY A 188 8.18 -14.58 2.06
N ASP A 189 8.32 -13.48 2.78
CA ASP A 189 9.30 -12.43 2.54
C ASP A 189 10.70 -12.79 3.10
N GLY A 190 10.77 -13.78 3.99
CA GLY A 190 11.99 -14.25 4.65
C GLY A 190 12.25 -13.67 6.04
N ILE A 191 11.30 -12.90 6.59
CA ILE A 191 11.23 -12.44 7.97
C ILE A 191 10.29 -13.41 8.74
N ASP A 192 10.62 -13.71 10.00
CA ASP A 192 9.77 -14.61 10.81
C ASP A 192 8.58 -13.80 11.37
N ASP A 193 7.33 -14.31 11.31
CA ASP A 193 6.10 -13.69 11.86
C ASP A 193 6.26 -13.12 13.29
N ALA A 194 7.17 -13.73 14.06
CA ALA A 194 7.46 -13.35 15.43
C ALA A 194 8.27 -12.05 15.57
N ALA A 195 9.02 -11.67 14.52
CA ALA A 195 9.78 -10.44 14.38
C ALA A 195 8.87 -9.31 13.91
N GLU A 196 8.08 -9.50 12.85
CA GLU A 196 7.13 -8.50 12.33
C GLU A 196 6.01 -8.22 13.33
N GLY A 197 5.50 -9.28 13.95
CA GLY A 197 4.48 -9.18 14.99
C GLY A 197 3.08 -8.89 14.42
N LEU A 198 2.22 -8.28 15.24
CA LEU A 198 0.79 -8.05 14.92
C LEU A 198 0.50 -6.57 14.66
N GLN A 199 1.55 -5.78 14.43
CA GLN A 199 1.42 -4.36 14.13
C GLN A 199 0.98 -4.22 12.67
N ASP A 200 0.70 -2.99 12.29
CA ASP A 200 0.19 -2.55 10.98
C ASP A 200 0.82 -1.16 10.86
N ALA A 201 2.02 -1.12 10.27
CA ALA A 201 2.89 0.05 10.32
C ALA A 201 2.40 1.14 9.36
N ASP A 202 1.97 0.76 8.14
CA ASP A 202 1.43 1.66 7.12
C ASP A 202 -0.08 2.00 7.31
N GLY A 203 -0.82 1.18 8.07
CA GLY A 203 -2.24 1.39 8.36
C GLY A 203 -3.20 0.92 7.27
N ASP A 204 -2.78 0.05 6.34
CA ASP A 204 -3.61 -0.44 5.23
C ASP A 204 -4.62 -1.54 5.63
N MET A 205 -4.53 -2.01 6.88
CA MET A 205 -5.31 -3.09 7.51
C MET A 205 -4.81 -4.52 7.23
N VAL A 206 -3.60 -4.67 6.69
CA VAL A 206 -2.82 -5.90 6.64
C VAL A 206 -1.78 -5.81 7.77
N PRO A 207 -1.78 -6.76 8.73
CA PRO A 207 -0.73 -6.77 9.73
C PRO A 207 0.60 -7.17 9.11
N ASN A 208 1.70 -6.60 9.60
CA ASN A 208 3.06 -6.77 9.05
C ASN A 208 3.42 -8.23 8.71
N TYR A 209 3.15 -9.21 9.60
CA TYR A 209 3.39 -10.65 9.32
C TYR A 209 2.59 -11.27 8.16
N LEU A 210 1.77 -10.49 7.47
CA LEU A 210 1.00 -10.88 6.28
C LEU A 210 1.20 -9.88 5.14
N ASP A 211 2.08 -8.91 5.34
CA ASP A 211 2.33 -7.82 4.44
C ASP A 211 3.70 -8.00 3.81
N THR A 212 3.80 -7.71 2.52
CA THR A 212 5.07 -7.82 1.80
C THR A 212 5.78 -6.47 1.66
N ASP A 213 5.18 -5.42 2.19
CA ASP A 213 5.55 -4.00 2.14
C ASP A 213 4.96 -3.31 3.39
N SER A 214 5.53 -3.60 4.56
CA SER A 214 4.92 -3.32 5.87
C SER A 214 4.84 -1.84 6.24
N ASP A 215 5.72 -0.99 5.72
CA ASP A 215 5.69 0.47 5.90
C ASP A 215 5.09 1.22 4.71
N GLY A 216 4.84 0.54 3.58
CA GLY A 216 4.06 1.02 2.46
C GLY A 216 4.82 2.00 1.57
N ASP A 217 6.14 1.90 1.53
CA ASP A 217 7.04 2.75 0.75
C ASP A 217 7.22 2.23 -0.71
N SER A 218 6.64 1.06 -1.04
CA SER A 218 6.76 0.37 -2.33
C SER A 218 8.10 -0.32 -2.60
N LEU A 219 8.99 -0.37 -1.62
CA LEU A 219 10.01 -1.40 -1.48
C LEU A 219 9.32 -2.65 -0.90
N SER A 220 10.09 -3.67 -0.52
CA SER A 220 9.47 -4.90 -0.03
C SER A 220 10.28 -5.41 1.12
N ASP A 221 9.63 -5.90 2.16
CA ASP A 221 10.27 -6.36 3.39
C ASP A 221 11.41 -7.37 3.12
N SER A 222 11.25 -8.20 2.08
CA SER A 222 12.27 -9.17 1.62
C SER A 222 13.58 -8.54 1.12
N LEU A 223 13.53 -7.30 0.64
CA LEU A 223 14.62 -6.50 0.09
C LEU A 223 15.30 -5.70 1.20
N GLU A 224 14.52 -4.95 1.98
CA GLU A 224 14.99 -4.10 3.09
C GLU A 224 15.53 -4.91 4.26
N ALA A 225 14.85 -6.02 4.57
CA ALA A 225 15.19 -6.94 5.64
C ALA A 225 15.24 -6.26 7.03
N THR A 226 15.84 -6.95 7.99
CA THR A 226 15.74 -6.60 9.42
C THR A 226 16.91 -5.74 9.93
N ARG A 227 17.59 -4.97 9.06
CA ARG A 227 18.69 -4.10 9.50
C ARG A 227 18.12 -2.82 10.11
N ASP A 228 18.99 -2.00 10.70
CA ASP A 228 18.66 -0.71 11.35
C ASP A 228 19.96 0.13 11.23
N PRO A 229 20.25 0.70 10.04
CA PRO A 229 21.47 1.46 9.75
C PRO A 229 21.57 2.76 10.53
N ASP A 230 20.47 3.50 10.62
CA ASP A 230 20.36 4.84 11.19
C ASP A 230 20.30 4.82 12.74
N GLY A 231 19.84 3.70 13.32
CA GLY A 231 19.81 3.45 14.75
C GLY A 231 18.62 4.06 15.48
N ASP A 232 17.52 4.39 14.80
CA ASP A 232 16.32 4.94 15.45
C ASP A 232 15.52 3.89 16.24
N GLY A 233 15.73 2.61 15.92
CA GLY A 233 15.13 1.44 16.54
C GLY A 233 13.95 0.81 15.79
N LEU A 234 13.61 1.31 14.60
CA LEU A 234 12.83 0.64 13.57
C LEU A 234 13.80 -0.13 12.66
N PRO A 235 13.51 -1.40 12.34
CA PRO A 235 14.22 -2.06 11.27
C PRO A 235 13.72 -1.59 9.90
N ASN A 236 14.56 -1.63 8.87
CA ASN A 236 14.26 -1.10 7.53
C ASN A 236 12.87 -1.48 7.00
N TYR A 237 12.47 -2.77 7.05
CA TYR A 237 11.12 -3.20 6.62
C TYR A 237 9.93 -2.55 7.35
N LEU A 238 10.16 -1.70 8.34
CA LEU A 238 9.15 -0.94 9.10
C LEU A 238 9.46 0.56 9.13
N ASP A 239 10.46 0.99 8.39
CA ASP A 239 11.06 2.31 8.48
C ASP A 239 11.06 2.99 7.11
N PRO A 240 10.15 3.95 6.87
CA PRO A 240 10.01 4.59 5.57
C PRO A 240 11.14 5.58 5.22
N ASP A 241 12.18 5.68 6.05
CA ASP A 241 13.38 6.56 5.95
C ASP A 241 14.57 5.80 6.57
N SER A 242 15.04 4.80 5.85
CA SER A 242 15.90 3.69 6.29
C SER A 242 17.33 4.09 6.69
N ASP A 243 17.81 5.23 6.22
CA ASP A 243 19.11 5.79 6.57
C ASP A 243 19.02 7.08 7.41
N GLY A 244 17.81 7.64 7.55
CA GLY A 244 17.48 8.71 8.47
C GLY A 244 17.92 10.08 7.98
N ASP A 245 18.00 10.28 6.68
CA ASP A 245 18.40 11.52 6.03
C ASP A 245 17.19 12.49 5.87
N GLY A 246 15.96 11.96 5.94
CA GLY A 246 14.72 12.74 5.86
C GLY A 246 14.09 12.81 4.47
N ILE A 247 14.61 12.07 3.51
CA ILE A 247 13.95 11.67 2.26
C ILE A 247 13.26 10.31 2.53
N ASP A 248 12.08 10.09 1.96
CA ASP A 248 11.38 8.80 2.15
C ASP A 248 11.99 7.76 1.18
N ASP A 249 12.19 6.51 1.62
CA ASP A 249 12.73 5.38 0.83
C ASP A 249 12.01 5.21 -0.52
N ALA A 250 10.72 5.52 -0.55
CA ALA A 250 9.87 5.52 -1.74
C ALA A 250 10.34 6.49 -2.85
N ALA A 251 10.95 7.60 -2.46
CA ALA A 251 11.49 8.62 -3.36
C ALA A 251 12.90 8.26 -3.84
N GLU A 252 13.73 7.69 -2.98
CA GLU A 252 15.12 7.32 -3.28
C GLU A 252 15.20 6.03 -4.11
N GLY A 253 14.50 5.00 -3.65
CA GLY A 253 14.44 3.70 -4.27
C GLY A 253 15.79 3.00 -4.42
N LEU A 254 15.93 2.18 -5.46
CA LEU A 254 17.03 1.21 -5.62
C LEU A 254 18.18 1.69 -6.50
N GLN A 255 18.32 3.01 -6.67
CA GLN A 255 19.34 3.59 -7.52
C GLN A 255 20.70 3.52 -6.80
N ASP A 256 21.80 3.52 -7.54
CA ASP A 256 23.18 3.40 -7.04
C ASP A 256 24.00 4.30 -7.97
N ALA A 257 23.84 5.62 -7.78
CA ALA A 257 24.30 6.64 -8.73
C ALA A 257 25.84 6.72 -8.75
N ASP A 258 26.46 6.59 -7.58
CA ASP A 258 27.92 6.61 -7.42
C ASP A 258 28.60 5.24 -7.68
N GLY A 259 27.84 4.14 -7.63
CA GLY A 259 28.29 2.79 -7.91
C GLY A 259 29.03 2.11 -6.74
N ASP A 260 28.84 2.55 -5.50
CA ASP A 260 29.48 1.99 -4.31
C ASP A 260 28.83 0.68 -3.79
N SER A 261 27.68 0.31 -4.37
CA SER A 261 26.84 -0.85 -4.03
C SER A 261 25.92 -0.68 -2.81
N LEU A 262 25.69 0.53 -2.35
CA LEU A 262 24.55 0.93 -1.54
C LEU A 262 23.46 1.46 -2.46
N PRO A 263 22.22 0.97 -2.33
CA PRO A 263 21.09 1.63 -2.95
C PRO A 263 20.78 2.95 -2.22
N ALA A 264 20.24 3.94 -2.93
CA ALA A 264 19.97 5.29 -2.44
C ALA A 264 19.25 5.32 -1.10
N TYR A 265 18.18 4.54 -0.91
CA TYR A 265 17.45 4.44 0.39
C TYR A 265 18.29 3.93 1.61
N LEU A 266 19.58 3.65 1.41
CA LEU A 266 20.53 3.23 2.44
C LEU A 266 21.83 4.06 2.42
N ASP A 267 21.87 5.13 1.64
CA ASP A 267 23.07 5.92 1.37
C ASP A 267 22.84 7.40 1.64
N LEU A 268 23.70 7.99 2.47
CA LEU A 268 23.55 9.36 2.95
C LEU A 268 24.11 10.42 1.97
N ASP A 269 24.68 9.96 0.85
CA ASP A 269 25.41 10.71 -0.19
C ASP A 269 25.33 9.86 -1.47
N ALA A 270 24.12 9.75 -2.04
CA ALA A 270 23.76 8.70 -3.00
C ALA A 270 24.42 8.83 -4.38
N ASP A 271 24.84 10.04 -4.75
CA ASP A 271 25.59 10.34 -5.98
C ASP A 271 27.12 10.44 -5.74
N GLY A 272 27.55 10.47 -4.48
CA GLY A 272 28.93 10.37 -4.03
C GLY A 272 29.75 11.64 -4.30
N ASP A 273 29.10 12.79 -4.39
CA ASP A 273 29.71 14.08 -4.67
C ASP A 273 30.32 14.73 -3.40
N GLY A 274 29.87 14.29 -2.21
CA GLY A 274 30.31 14.75 -0.90
C GLY A 274 29.40 15.80 -0.24
N ILE A 275 28.23 16.05 -0.79
CA ILE A 275 27.07 16.68 -0.15
C ILE A 275 26.22 15.56 0.47
N ASP A 276 25.54 15.84 1.59
CA ASP A 276 24.66 14.85 2.19
C ASP A 276 23.26 15.02 1.55
N ASP A 277 22.56 13.95 1.18
CA ASP A 277 21.24 13.94 0.53
C ASP A 277 20.22 14.84 1.24
N THR A 278 20.27 14.90 2.59
CA THR A 278 19.47 15.80 3.43
C THR A 278 19.58 17.27 3.04
N MET A 279 20.73 17.68 2.50
CA MET A 279 21.05 19.04 2.09
C MET A 279 20.56 19.34 0.67
N GLU A 280 20.74 18.41 -0.27
CA GLU A 280 20.30 18.52 -1.66
C GLU A 280 18.78 18.43 -1.77
N GLY A 281 18.22 17.38 -1.15
CA GLY A 281 16.81 17.07 -1.14
C GLY A 281 16.26 16.64 -2.49
N THR A 282 14.93 16.54 -2.57
CA THR A 282 14.21 15.96 -3.72
C THR A 282 13.86 16.96 -4.84
N THR A 283 14.50 18.13 -4.84
CA THR A 283 14.31 19.08 -5.95
C THR A 283 15.08 18.58 -7.17
N ASP A 284 14.69 19.02 -8.34
CA ASP A 284 15.35 18.79 -9.63
C ASP A 284 15.59 20.20 -10.17
N THR A 285 16.80 20.71 -9.96
CA THR A 285 17.13 22.13 -10.16
C THR A 285 17.29 22.46 -11.65
N ASP A 286 17.94 21.59 -12.42
CA ASP A 286 18.20 21.78 -13.84
C ASP A 286 17.06 21.25 -14.74
N GLY A 287 16.16 20.43 -14.21
CA GLY A 287 14.99 19.90 -14.92
C GLY A 287 15.27 18.67 -15.78
N ASP A 288 16.40 17.97 -15.60
CA ASP A 288 16.79 16.82 -16.42
C ASP A 288 16.03 15.51 -16.09
N ALA A 289 15.22 15.56 -15.04
CA ALA A 289 14.45 14.48 -14.40
C ALA A 289 15.23 13.57 -13.44
N VAL A 290 16.40 14.00 -12.98
CA VAL A 290 17.17 13.43 -11.87
C VAL A 290 17.05 14.40 -10.69
N PRO A 291 16.52 13.98 -9.53
CA PRO A 291 16.54 14.82 -8.34
C PRO A 291 17.98 15.05 -7.87
N ASN A 292 18.25 16.22 -7.28
CA ASN A 292 19.57 16.67 -6.86
C ASN A 292 20.35 15.62 -6.04
N PHE A 293 19.71 14.94 -5.06
CA PHE A 293 20.36 13.87 -4.27
C PHE A 293 20.86 12.65 -5.09
N LEU A 294 20.52 12.56 -6.37
CA LEU A 294 21.00 11.53 -7.32
C LEU A 294 21.80 12.13 -8.47
N ASP A 295 22.01 13.45 -8.48
CA ASP A 295 22.55 14.20 -9.60
C ASP A 295 23.90 14.87 -9.27
N PRO A 296 25.02 14.38 -9.84
CA PRO A 296 26.35 14.91 -9.56
C PRO A 296 26.68 16.26 -10.23
N ASP A 297 25.71 16.92 -10.86
CA ASP A 297 25.78 18.21 -11.57
C ASP A 297 24.40 18.92 -11.47
N SER A 298 23.93 19.17 -10.24
CA SER A 298 22.53 19.49 -9.90
C SER A 298 21.96 20.72 -10.61
N ASP A 299 22.79 21.69 -11.01
CA ASP A 299 22.37 22.90 -11.72
C ASP A 299 22.59 22.82 -13.25
N GLY A 300 23.18 21.71 -13.70
CA GLY A 300 23.43 21.37 -15.10
C GLY A 300 24.39 22.31 -15.81
N ASP A 301 25.24 23.04 -15.10
CA ASP A 301 26.16 23.99 -15.71
C ASP A 301 27.38 23.28 -16.36
N GLY A 302 27.70 22.05 -15.94
CA GLY A 302 28.81 21.22 -16.41
C GLY A 302 30.03 21.18 -15.48
N ILE A 303 29.94 21.77 -14.30
CA ILE A 303 30.88 21.71 -13.19
C ILE A 303 30.26 20.78 -12.12
N PRO A 304 30.86 19.61 -11.84
CA PRO A 304 30.28 18.71 -10.84
C PRO A 304 30.20 19.34 -9.45
N ASP A 305 29.10 19.11 -8.74
CA ASP A 305 28.78 19.59 -7.39
C ASP A 305 29.95 19.40 -6.41
N ALA A 306 30.63 18.26 -6.49
CA ALA A 306 31.85 17.92 -5.74
C ALA A 306 33.00 18.95 -5.85
N LEU A 307 33.02 19.76 -6.91
CA LEU A 307 33.98 20.85 -7.13
C LEU A 307 33.45 22.21 -6.68
N GLU A 308 32.14 22.40 -6.65
CA GLU A 308 31.48 23.67 -6.36
C GLU A 308 31.34 23.92 -4.85
N VAL A 309 31.39 22.84 -4.08
CA VAL A 309 31.54 22.89 -2.61
C VAL A 309 32.93 23.31 -2.15
N LEU A 310 33.90 23.51 -3.06
CA LEU A 310 35.26 23.93 -2.76
C LEU A 310 35.37 25.45 -2.53
N GLY A 311 34.72 25.99 -1.50
CA GLY A 311 34.77 27.44 -1.31
C GLY A 311 33.96 28.00 -0.16
N GLU A 312 33.64 29.29 -0.28
CA GLU A 312 32.49 29.84 0.43
C GLU A 312 31.22 29.32 -0.28
N PRO A 313 30.22 28.75 0.44
CA PRO A 313 29.10 28.06 -0.20
C PRO A 313 28.10 28.92 -0.97
N ASP A 314 28.16 30.24 -0.80
CA ASP A 314 27.24 31.25 -1.37
C ASP A 314 28.01 32.60 -1.40
N PRO A 315 28.93 32.80 -2.37
CA PRO A 315 29.79 33.98 -2.48
C PRO A 315 29.03 35.28 -2.71
N ASP A 316 27.97 35.24 -3.50
CA ASP A 316 27.22 36.42 -3.96
C ASP A 316 26.08 36.83 -2.99
N ALA A 317 25.70 35.91 -2.09
CA ALA A 317 24.66 36.04 -1.06
C ALA A 317 23.24 36.20 -1.61
N ASP A 318 22.92 35.58 -2.74
CA ASP A 318 21.58 35.55 -3.32
C ASP A 318 20.65 34.52 -2.63
N GLY A 319 21.25 33.52 -1.99
CA GLY A 319 20.60 32.47 -1.21
C GLY A 319 20.52 31.09 -1.88
N LEU A 320 21.10 30.93 -3.07
CA LEU A 320 21.41 29.64 -3.68
C LEU A 320 22.83 29.21 -3.28
N PRO A 321 23.03 27.95 -2.88
CA PRO A 321 24.37 27.38 -2.82
C PRO A 321 24.95 27.20 -4.22
N ASN A 322 26.28 27.28 -4.36
CA ASN A 322 26.97 27.16 -5.66
C ASN A 322 26.52 25.95 -6.50
N TYR A 323 26.42 24.76 -5.91
CA TYR A 323 26.00 23.54 -6.62
C TYR A 323 24.54 23.57 -7.13
N LEU A 324 23.79 24.63 -6.84
CA LEU A 324 22.44 24.89 -7.33
C LEU A 324 22.36 26.23 -8.07
N ASP A 325 23.49 26.85 -8.42
CA ASP A 325 23.59 28.21 -8.92
C ASP A 325 24.52 28.35 -10.14
N THR A 326 23.91 28.63 -11.28
CA THR A 326 24.60 28.70 -12.57
C THR A 326 25.47 29.96 -12.77
N ASP A 327 25.52 30.87 -11.79
CA ASP A 327 26.32 32.12 -11.73
C ASP A 327 26.77 32.37 -10.27
N SER A 328 27.61 31.48 -9.73
CA SER A 328 27.95 31.38 -8.30
C SER A 328 28.57 32.64 -7.69
N ASP A 329 29.21 33.49 -8.50
CA ASP A 329 29.83 34.74 -8.05
C ASP A 329 29.00 36.00 -8.36
N GLY A 330 27.95 35.85 -9.18
CA GLY A 330 26.97 36.86 -9.52
C GLY A 330 27.53 38.01 -10.38
N ASP A 331 28.56 37.76 -11.18
CA ASP A 331 29.14 38.75 -12.09
C ASP A 331 28.38 38.88 -13.44
N GLY A 332 27.52 37.89 -13.75
CA GLY A 332 26.69 37.81 -14.95
C GLY A 332 27.30 37.03 -16.12
N ILE A 333 28.38 36.29 -15.90
CA ILE A 333 28.92 35.25 -16.78
C ILE A 333 28.59 33.91 -16.11
N SER A 334 28.00 32.96 -16.84
CA SER A 334 27.66 31.68 -16.24
C SER A 334 28.89 30.86 -15.88
N ASP A 335 28.82 30.09 -14.81
CA ASP A 335 29.85 29.18 -14.31
C ASP A 335 30.36 28.23 -15.43
N ARG A 336 29.46 27.71 -16.27
CA ARG A 336 29.75 26.96 -17.51
C ARG A 336 30.79 27.63 -18.42
N ASP A 337 30.66 28.94 -18.62
CA ASP A 337 31.49 29.73 -19.54
C ASP A 337 32.85 30.09 -18.91
N GLU A 338 32.88 30.25 -17.59
CA GLU A 338 34.09 30.56 -16.82
C GLU A 338 34.96 29.34 -16.57
N GLY A 339 34.29 28.25 -16.18
CA GLY A 339 34.81 26.93 -15.88
C GLY A 339 35.72 26.86 -14.66
N VAL A 340 36.18 25.65 -14.35
CA VAL A 340 37.05 25.31 -13.20
C VAL A 340 38.50 25.83 -13.29
N GLY A 341 38.78 26.78 -14.18
CA GLY A 341 40.11 27.38 -14.34
C GLY A 341 40.50 28.25 -13.14
N ASP A 342 41.76 28.65 -13.06
CA ASP A 342 42.27 29.67 -12.13
C ASP A 342 43.24 30.52 -12.96
N THR A 343 42.74 31.63 -13.51
CA THR A 343 43.42 32.35 -14.58
C THR A 343 44.56 33.23 -14.05
N ASP A 344 44.46 33.74 -12.83
CA ASP A 344 45.47 34.60 -12.20
C ASP A 344 46.37 33.87 -11.17
N ASP A 345 46.15 32.57 -10.96
CA ASP A 345 46.84 31.67 -10.02
C ASP A 345 46.65 32.09 -8.53
N ASP A 346 45.51 32.68 -8.15
CA ASP A 346 45.23 33.14 -6.79
C ASP A 346 44.57 32.10 -5.86
N THR A 347 44.22 30.92 -6.42
CA THR A 347 43.57 29.76 -5.81
C THR A 347 42.04 29.79 -5.70
N VAL A 348 41.38 30.84 -6.20
CA VAL A 348 39.94 30.85 -6.43
C VAL A 348 39.67 30.38 -7.87
N PRO A 349 38.82 29.37 -8.08
CA PRO A 349 38.38 29.03 -9.43
C PRO A 349 37.64 30.19 -10.09
N ASN A 350 37.71 30.32 -11.42
CA ASN A 350 37.10 31.43 -12.15
C ASN A 350 35.61 31.59 -11.82
N PHE A 351 34.83 30.48 -11.79
CA PHE A 351 33.40 30.48 -11.44
C PHE A 351 33.06 30.97 -10.02
N LEU A 352 34.08 31.22 -9.18
CA LEU A 352 33.92 31.80 -7.84
C LEU A 352 34.69 33.12 -7.69
N ASP A 353 35.31 33.61 -8.76
CA ASP A 353 36.25 34.73 -8.76
C ASP A 353 35.79 35.91 -9.61
N LEU A 354 35.27 36.91 -8.89
CA LEU A 354 34.88 38.20 -9.45
C LEU A 354 35.99 38.94 -10.23
N ASP A 355 37.28 38.58 -10.18
CA ASP A 355 38.38 39.20 -10.94
C ASP A 355 39.39 38.13 -11.43
N SER A 356 38.89 37.15 -12.18
CA SER A 356 39.60 35.97 -12.70
C SER A 356 40.94 36.29 -13.37
N ASP A 357 41.12 37.47 -13.99
CA ASP A 357 42.37 37.87 -14.65
C ASP A 357 43.33 38.69 -13.78
N GLY A 358 42.90 39.06 -12.57
CA GLY A 358 43.65 39.78 -11.56
C GLY A 358 44.05 41.20 -11.98
N ASP A 359 43.32 41.83 -12.90
CA ASP A 359 43.61 43.19 -13.37
C ASP A 359 43.08 44.29 -12.45
N GLY A 360 42.22 43.93 -11.49
CA GLY A 360 41.64 44.80 -10.48
C GLY A 360 40.29 45.39 -10.88
N ASN A 361 39.63 44.86 -11.90
CA ASN A 361 38.25 45.14 -12.27
C ASN A 361 37.42 43.88 -12.04
N THR A 362 36.12 44.02 -11.79
CA THR A 362 35.29 42.81 -11.80
C THR A 362 35.23 42.26 -13.20
N ASP A 363 35.15 40.94 -13.30
CA ASP A 363 34.68 40.30 -14.50
C ASP A 363 33.31 40.88 -14.86
N THR A 364 33.13 40.93 -16.18
CA THR A 364 31.92 41.47 -16.79
C THR A 364 31.78 40.81 -18.14
N PRO A 365 30.53 40.52 -18.57
CA PRO A 365 30.26 40.18 -19.95
C PRO A 365 30.94 41.19 -20.88
N ALA A 366 31.64 40.70 -21.90
CA ALA A 366 32.46 41.54 -22.76
C ALA A 366 31.71 42.83 -23.18
N PRO A 367 32.31 44.04 -23.05
CA PRO A 367 31.55 45.28 -23.11
C PRO A 367 30.68 45.40 -24.37
N GLY A 368 29.36 45.34 -24.18
CA GLY A 368 28.36 45.41 -25.26
C GLY A 368 27.74 44.09 -25.68
N ARG A 369 28.05 42.98 -25.00
CA ARG A 369 27.17 41.82 -24.93
C ARG A 369 26.03 42.17 -23.98
N LEU A 370 24.82 42.03 -24.49
CA LEU A 370 23.58 42.18 -23.76
C LEU A 370 22.85 40.86 -23.96
N ASP A 371 22.18 40.41 -22.93
CA ASP A 371 21.24 39.30 -22.95
C ASP A 371 19.95 39.95 -22.40
N SER A 372 19.02 40.28 -23.30
CA SER A 372 17.90 41.15 -22.97
C SER A 372 16.65 40.40 -22.50
N ASP A 373 16.51 39.13 -22.81
CA ASP A 373 15.48 38.19 -22.35
C ASP A 373 15.95 37.32 -21.19
N SER A 374 17.25 37.30 -20.90
CA SER A 374 17.86 36.56 -19.80
C SER A 374 17.69 35.05 -19.96
N ASP A 375 17.78 34.57 -21.21
CA ASP A 375 17.75 33.15 -21.50
C ASP A 375 19.14 32.51 -21.43
N GLY A 376 20.23 33.29 -21.42
CA GLY A 376 21.60 32.80 -21.37
C GLY A 376 22.31 32.78 -22.74
N LEU A 377 21.62 33.16 -23.81
CA LEU A 377 22.23 33.51 -25.08
C LEU A 377 22.44 35.03 -25.16
N TRP A 378 23.48 35.44 -25.89
CA TRP A 378 23.80 36.86 -26.05
C TRP A 378 23.08 37.43 -27.27
N ASP A 379 22.49 38.63 -27.18
CA ASP A 379 21.78 39.36 -28.25
C ASP A 379 22.55 39.38 -29.60
N ASP A 380 23.90 39.39 -29.53
CA ASP A 380 24.78 39.44 -30.70
C ASP A 380 24.95 38.10 -31.44
N ILE A 381 24.58 37.00 -30.79
CA ILE A 381 24.50 35.64 -31.31
C ILE A 381 23.13 35.40 -31.95
N GLU A 382 22.05 35.68 -31.23
CA GLU A 382 20.69 35.40 -31.68
C GLU A 382 20.23 36.38 -32.79
N GLY A 383 20.58 37.65 -32.61
CA GLY A 383 20.17 38.74 -33.50
C GLY A 383 18.70 39.16 -33.34
N ASP A 384 18.21 39.99 -34.26
CA ASP A 384 16.86 40.60 -34.15
C ASP A 384 15.86 39.98 -35.15
N SER A 385 16.00 38.69 -35.46
CA SER A 385 15.04 37.97 -36.32
C SER A 385 13.72 37.74 -35.58
N ASP A 386 12.66 37.29 -36.27
CA ASP A 386 11.36 36.94 -35.64
C ASP A 386 10.81 35.72 -36.42
N PRO A 387 11.40 34.51 -36.22
CA PRO A 387 11.11 33.29 -36.96
C PRO A 387 9.68 32.79 -36.74
N ASP A 388 9.25 32.78 -35.48
CA ASP A 388 7.96 32.25 -35.04
C ASP A 388 6.79 33.23 -35.29
N SER A 389 7.10 34.51 -35.54
CA SER A 389 6.18 35.61 -35.83
C SER A 389 5.30 36.06 -34.65
N ASP A 390 5.76 35.92 -33.41
CA ASP A 390 5.03 36.35 -32.21
C ASP A 390 5.16 37.87 -31.89
N ARG A 391 6.15 38.52 -32.54
CA ARG A 391 6.57 39.94 -32.46
C ARG A 391 7.61 40.28 -31.39
N LEU A 392 8.23 39.30 -30.78
CA LEU A 392 9.50 39.45 -30.08
C LEU A 392 10.61 39.16 -31.11
N PRO A 393 11.63 40.03 -31.21
CA PRO A 393 12.85 39.61 -31.88
C PRO A 393 13.55 38.55 -31.04
N ASN A 394 14.34 37.65 -31.65
CA ASN A 394 15.07 36.58 -30.93
C ASN A 394 15.77 37.11 -29.68
N SER A 395 16.53 38.20 -29.80
CA SER A 395 17.19 38.90 -28.69
C SER A 395 16.28 39.44 -27.57
N LEU A 396 14.98 39.17 -27.59
CA LEU A 396 14.00 39.49 -26.55
C LEU A 396 12.98 38.35 -26.38
N ASP A 397 13.27 37.18 -26.93
CA ASP A 397 12.40 36.02 -27.05
C ASP A 397 13.12 34.76 -26.54
N PRO A 398 12.81 34.30 -25.31
CA PRO A 398 13.42 33.09 -24.74
C PRO A 398 13.10 31.75 -25.46
N ASP A 399 12.30 31.78 -26.54
CA ASP A 399 11.83 30.62 -27.32
C ASP A 399 11.65 31.09 -28.78
N SER A 400 12.80 31.30 -29.45
CA SER A 400 12.92 32.01 -30.73
C SER A 400 12.18 31.37 -31.90
N ASP A 401 11.94 30.06 -31.86
CA ASP A 401 11.22 29.33 -32.89
C ASP A 401 9.80 28.91 -32.48
N GLY A 402 9.44 29.11 -31.20
CA GLY A 402 8.10 29.00 -30.64
C GLY A 402 7.66 27.55 -30.48
N ASP A 403 8.60 26.64 -30.29
CA ASP A 403 8.35 25.21 -30.12
C ASP A 403 8.08 24.83 -28.64
N GLY A 404 8.50 25.69 -27.70
CA GLY A 404 8.28 25.53 -26.27
C GLY A 404 9.46 24.96 -25.49
N VAL A 405 10.62 24.79 -26.11
CA VAL A 405 11.94 24.64 -25.46
C VAL A 405 12.60 26.02 -25.38
N ASN A 406 13.45 26.24 -24.36
CA ASN A 406 14.14 27.53 -24.21
C ASN A 406 15.42 27.54 -25.05
N ASP A 407 15.74 28.67 -25.68
CA ASP A 407 16.90 28.83 -26.56
C ASP A 407 18.23 28.38 -25.91
N ARG A 408 18.38 28.55 -24.59
CA ARG A 408 19.58 28.08 -23.85
C ARG A 408 19.70 26.56 -23.81
N ASP A 409 18.60 25.84 -23.73
CA ASP A 409 18.58 24.37 -23.64
C ASP A 409 18.97 23.76 -25.01
N GLU A 410 18.57 24.41 -26.10
CA GLU A 410 18.90 23.99 -27.47
C GLU A 410 20.32 24.40 -27.87
N GLY A 411 20.73 25.58 -27.41
CA GLY A 411 22.04 26.16 -27.60
C GLY A 411 22.33 26.64 -29.03
N THR A 412 23.56 27.12 -29.23
CA THR A 412 23.99 27.75 -30.50
C THR A 412 24.51 26.77 -31.56
N GLY A 413 24.29 25.46 -31.32
CA GLY A 413 24.74 24.35 -32.16
C GLY A 413 24.06 24.30 -33.53
N ASP A 414 24.40 23.28 -34.33
CA ASP A 414 23.78 22.93 -35.62
C ASP A 414 23.94 21.41 -35.74
N ALA A 415 23.12 20.67 -34.96
CA ALA A 415 23.35 19.26 -34.68
C ALA A 415 23.18 18.37 -35.92
N ASP A 416 22.19 18.65 -36.77
CA ASP A 416 21.98 17.94 -38.04
C ASP A 416 22.85 18.46 -39.21
N GLY A 417 23.43 19.67 -39.07
CA GLY A 417 24.34 20.29 -40.03
C GLY A 417 23.63 20.89 -41.25
N ASP A 418 22.34 21.22 -41.17
CA ASP A 418 21.57 21.84 -42.24
C ASP A 418 21.83 23.35 -42.38
N GLY A 419 22.42 23.97 -41.35
CA GLY A 419 22.81 25.36 -41.28
C GLY A 419 21.79 26.29 -40.63
N VAL A 420 20.75 25.75 -40.01
CA VAL A 420 19.91 26.42 -39.01
C VAL A 420 20.51 26.10 -37.63
N PRO A 421 20.78 27.12 -36.79
CA PRO A 421 21.19 26.86 -35.41
C PRO A 421 20.09 26.17 -34.61
N ASN A 422 20.44 25.34 -33.63
CA ASN A 422 19.48 24.57 -32.83
C ASN A 422 18.36 25.43 -32.24
N PHE A 423 18.67 26.55 -31.56
CA PHE A 423 17.67 27.51 -31.03
C PHE A 423 16.74 28.19 -32.08
N LEU A 424 16.87 27.81 -33.36
CA LEU A 424 16.02 28.26 -34.47
C LEU A 424 15.44 27.11 -35.28
N ASP A 425 15.65 25.86 -34.85
CA ASP A 425 15.29 24.65 -35.54
C ASP A 425 14.30 23.80 -34.73
N LEU A 426 13.19 23.44 -35.37
CA LEU A 426 12.09 22.70 -34.74
C LEU A 426 12.37 21.19 -34.59
N ASP A 427 13.53 20.72 -35.05
CA ASP A 427 13.99 19.32 -35.16
C ASP A 427 15.53 19.34 -35.29
N SER A 428 16.22 19.74 -34.22
CA SER A 428 17.65 20.07 -34.23
C SER A 428 18.56 18.93 -34.69
N ASP A 429 18.16 17.67 -34.47
CA ASP A 429 18.94 16.48 -34.84
C ASP A 429 18.53 15.87 -36.20
N GLY A 430 17.42 16.34 -36.76
CA GLY A 430 16.88 15.96 -38.06
C GLY A 430 16.35 14.52 -38.13
N ASP A 431 15.97 13.92 -37.00
CA ASP A 431 15.43 12.56 -36.94
C ASP A 431 13.94 12.48 -37.31
N GLY A 432 13.25 13.63 -37.30
CA GLY A 432 11.84 13.79 -37.64
C GLY A 432 10.87 13.76 -36.47
N ILE A 433 11.37 13.79 -35.23
CA ILE A 433 10.68 14.21 -34.01
C ILE A 433 10.99 15.71 -33.81
N SER A 434 10.19 16.44 -33.02
CA SER A 434 10.47 17.86 -32.74
C SER A 434 11.04 18.02 -31.35
N ASP A 435 11.85 19.05 -31.15
CA ASP A 435 12.56 19.34 -29.89
C ASP A 435 11.57 19.46 -28.71
N HIS A 436 10.39 20.06 -28.91
CA HIS A 436 9.26 20.03 -27.98
C HIS A 436 8.85 18.63 -27.48
N ASP A 437 8.80 17.66 -28.38
CA ASP A 437 8.39 16.29 -28.08
C ASP A 437 9.56 15.49 -27.44
N GLU A 438 10.77 16.01 -27.50
CA GLU A 438 12.02 15.43 -26.96
C GLU A 438 12.53 16.12 -25.69
N ALA A 439 11.91 17.24 -25.30
CA ALA A 439 12.32 18.08 -24.18
C ALA A 439 13.78 18.55 -24.32
N GLY A 440 14.16 19.03 -25.51
CA GLY A 440 15.50 19.58 -25.76
C GLY A 440 16.63 18.54 -25.87
N ARG A 441 16.31 17.23 -25.89
CA ARG A 441 17.32 16.18 -26.11
C ARG A 441 17.70 16.06 -27.59
N LEU A 442 18.81 16.72 -27.95
CA LEU A 442 19.49 16.73 -29.25
C LEU A 442 20.11 15.40 -29.70
#